data_AF-A0A375FFJ6-F1
#
_entry.id   AF-A0A375FFJ6-F1
#
_cell.length_a   1.000
_cell.length_b   1.000
_cell.length_c   1.000
_cell.angle_alpha   90.00
_cell.angle_beta   90.00
_cell.angle_gamma   90.00
#
_symmetry.space_group_name_H-M   'P 1'
#
loop_
_entity.id
_entity.type
_entity.pdbx_description
1 polymer ?
#
loop_
_entity_poly.entity_id
_entity_poly.type
_entity_poly.pdbx_seq_one_letter_code
_entity_poly.pdbx_strand_id
1 'polypeptide(L)'
;MTTQKFRDAVANARKRPQGVKVSYDLFRKLQSEGGISTKPFTLWGLPTETFRFNLPAFDEDIYVHEDPSLNADEFLLPPSSL
;
A
#
# COMPACT_ATOMS: atom_id res chain seq x y z
N MET A 1 -6.22 2.38 -16.82
CA MET A 1 -6.24 0.90 -16.84
C MET A 1 -5.23 0.25 -15.87
N THR A 2 -4.10 0.87 -15.56
CA THR A 2 -3.05 0.26 -14.70
C THR A 2 -3.41 0.19 -13.21
N THR A 3 -4.12 1.17 -12.68
CA THR A 3 -4.64 1.16 -11.30
C THR A 3 -5.70 0.08 -11.10
N GLN A 4 -6.57 -0.15 -12.09
CA GLN A 4 -7.55 -1.23 -12.07
C GLN A 4 -6.89 -2.61 -11.92
N LYS A 5 -5.81 -2.88 -12.67
CA LYS A 5 -5.05 -4.14 -12.56
C LYS A 5 -4.52 -4.37 -11.14
N PHE A 6 -4.03 -3.32 -10.48
CA PHE A 6 -3.61 -3.39 -9.08
C PHE A 6 -4.80 -3.67 -8.14
N ARG A 7 -5.91 -2.94 -8.30
CA ARG A 7 -7.14 -3.15 -7.51
C ARG A 7 -7.65 -4.58 -7.64
N ASP A 8 -7.69 -5.10 -8.86
CA ASP A 8 -8.11 -6.46 -9.16
C ASP A 8 -7.14 -7.48 -8.55
N ALA A 9 -5.83 -7.24 -8.59
CA ALA A 9 -4.84 -8.13 -7.97
C ALA A 9 -4.96 -8.18 -6.44
N VAL A 10 -5.22 -7.04 -5.81
CA VAL A 10 -5.51 -6.95 -4.37
C VAL A 10 -6.81 -7.66 -4.03
N ALA A 11 -7.87 -7.46 -4.80
CA ALA A 11 -9.16 -8.10 -4.60
C ALA A 11 -9.13 -9.63 -4.81
N ASN A 12 -8.27 -10.10 -5.73
CA ASN A 12 -8.09 -11.52 -6.04
C ASN A 12 -7.07 -12.23 -5.12
N ALA A 13 -6.40 -11.52 -4.22
CA ALA A 13 -5.49 -12.14 -3.27
C ALA A 13 -6.29 -13.02 -2.29
N ARG A 14 -5.86 -14.29 -2.12
CA ARG A 14 -6.54 -15.25 -1.21
C ARG A 14 -6.69 -14.73 0.21
N LYS A 15 -5.71 -13.95 0.66
CA LYS A 15 -5.73 -13.21 1.92
C LYS A 15 -5.49 -11.74 1.58
N ARG A 16 -6.31 -10.87 2.14
CA ARG A 16 -6.17 -9.43 1.98
C ARG A 16 -4.78 -9.01 2.49
N PRO A 17 -3.91 -8.43 1.64
CA PRO A 17 -2.55 -8.10 2.03
C PRO A 17 -2.58 -6.94 3.02
N GLN A 18 -1.77 -7.01 4.08
CA GLN A 18 -1.65 -5.91 5.03
C GLN A 18 -0.69 -4.82 4.55
N GLY A 19 0.18 -5.15 3.61
CA GLY A 19 1.08 -4.21 2.98
C GLY A 19 1.45 -4.65 1.58
N VAL A 20 1.61 -3.70 0.67
CA VAL A 20 2.02 -3.93 -0.73
C VAL A 20 3.18 -3.02 -1.10
N LYS A 21 3.95 -3.43 -2.10
CA LYS A 21 4.95 -2.58 -2.73
C LYS A 21 4.45 -2.14 -4.10
N VAL A 22 4.62 -0.87 -4.43
CA VAL A 22 4.24 -0.31 -5.73
C VAL A 22 5.37 0.55 -6.26
N SER A 23 5.43 0.70 -7.58
CA SER A 23 6.28 1.71 -8.21
C SER A 23 5.80 3.12 -7.87
N TYR A 24 6.70 4.11 -8.04
CA TYR A 24 6.40 5.53 -7.83
C TYR A 24 5.25 6.04 -8.73
N ASP A 25 5.24 5.67 -10.01
CA ASP A 25 4.20 6.15 -10.93
C ASP A 25 2.83 5.53 -10.61
N LEU A 26 2.79 4.27 -10.16
CA LEU A 26 1.56 3.63 -9.70
C LEU A 26 1.06 4.27 -8.40
N PHE A 27 1.96 4.55 -7.47
CA PHE A 27 1.64 5.26 -6.22
C PHE A 27 0.97 6.61 -6.51
N ARG A 28 1.59 7.43 -7.37
CA ARG A 28 1.03 8.74 -7.74
C ARG A 28 -0.33 8.63 -8.41
N LYS A 29 -0.53 7.64 -9.29
CA LYS A 29 -1.84 7.40 -9.93
C LYS A 29 -2.89 7.03 -8.90
N LEU A 30 -2.60 6.07 -8.01
CA LEU A 30 -3.52 5.67 -6.95
C LEU A 30 -3.85 6.83 -5.99
N GLN A 31 -2.86 7.67 -5.69
CA GLN A 31 -3.06 8.88 -4.89
C GLN A 31 -3.95 9.91 -5.61
N SER A 32 -3.72 10.16 -6.90
CA SER A 32 -4.54 11.09 -7.70
C SER A 32 -5.99 10.62 -7.87
N GLU A 33 -6.23 9.31 -7.84
CA GLU A 33 -7.57 8.69 -7.87
C GLU A 33 -8.24 8.63 -6.48
N GLY A 34 -7.58 9.14 -5.43
CA GLY A 34 -8.08 9.04 -4.05
C GLY A 34 -8.07 7.63 -3.48
N GLY A 35 -7.36 6.68 -4.12
CA GLY A 35 -7.20 5.32 -3.63
C GLY A 35 -6.22 5.19 -2.47
N ILE A 36 -5.37 6.19 -2.23
CA ILE A 36 -4.41 6.24 -1.12
C ILE A 36 -4.87 7.28 -0.10
N SER A 37 -4.97 6.85 1.16
CA SER A 37 -5.23 7.67 2.33
C SER A 37 -4.02 7.65 3.27
N THR A 38 -3.84 8.65 4.11
CA THR A 38 -2.83 8.64 5.17
C THR A 38 -3.43 8.14 6.48
N LYS A 39 -2.85 7.08 7.06
CA LYS A 39 -3.30 6.52 8.34
C LYS A 39 -2.24 6.61 9.43
N PRO A 40 -2.65 6.89 10.68
CA PRO A 40 -1.74 6.86 11.81
C PRO A 40 -1.30 5.41 12.04
N PHE A 41 0.02 5.23 12.04
CA PHE A 41 0.71 4.01 12.41
C PHE A 41 1.48 4.29 13.69
N THR A 42 1.42 3.34 14.62
CA THR A 42 2.14 3.40 15.87
C THR A 42 3.05 2.19 15.96
N LEU A 43 4.34 2.46 16.16
CA LEU A 43 5.32 1.42 16.43
C LEU A 43 5.02 0.79 17.80
N TRP A 44 4.89 -0.52 17.82
CA TRP A 44 4.65 -1.27 19.04
C TRP A 44 5.82 -1.08 20.01
N GLY A 45 5.52 -0.76 21.28
CA GLY A 45 6.53 -0.53 22.32
C GLY A 45 7.07 0.91 22.42
N LEU A 46 6.61 1.85 21.58
CA LEU A 46 6.90 3.28 21.75
C LEU A 46 5.70 4.03 22.35
N PRO A 47 5.93 5.14 23.09
CA PRO A 47 4.85 6.00 23.58
C PRO A 47 3.95 6.44 22.41
N THR A 48 2.68 6.01 22.45
CA THR A 48 1.66 6.14 21.39
C THR A 48 1.30 7.58 21.01
N GLU A 49 1.65 8.57 21.84
CA GLU A 49 1.40 9.99 21.55
C GLU A 49 2.57 10.70 20.88
N THR A 50 3.80 10.21 21.08
CA THR A 50 5.01 10.88 20.56
C THR A 50 5.43 10.36 19.19
N PHE A 51 5.10 9.11 18.87
CA PHE A 51 5.52 8.44 17.62
C PHE A 51 4.32 7.98 16.80
N ARG A 52 3.53 8.95 16.30
CA ARG A 52 2.49 8.71 15.30
C ARG A 52 3.02 9.05 13.92
N PHE A 53 3.20 8.04 13.08
CA PHE A 53 3.59 8.22 11.69
C PHE A 53 2.36 8.10 10.80
N ASN A 54 2.15 9.05 9.90
CA ASN A 54 1.10 8.91 8.91
C ASN A 54 1.68 8.12 7.72
N LEU A 55 1.26 6.87 7.58
CA LEU A 55 1.67 6.01 6.46
C LEU A 55 0.59 6.01 5.38
N PRO A 56 0.99 5.97 4.09
CA PRO A 56 0.03 5.80 3.01
C PRO A 56 -0.58 4.40 3.04
N ALA A 57 -1.90 4.33 2.90
CA ALA A 57 -2.70 3.12 2.92
C ALA A 57 -3.70 3.14 1.76
N PHE A 58 -3.72 2.06 0.99
CA PHE A 58 -4.68 1.79 -0.06
C PHE A 58 -5.93 1.13 0.54
N ASP A 59 -7.11 1.58 0.09
CA ASP A 59 -8.42 1.07 0.54
C ASP A 59 -8.54 1.01 2.07
N GLU A 60 -7.91 2.00 2.73
CA GLU A 60 -7.88 2.21 4.17
C GLU A 60 -7.13 1.16 5.02
N ASP A 61 -6.90 -0.06 4.58
CA ASP A 61 -6.34 -1.12 5.43
C ASP A 61 -5.06 -1.77 4.90
N ILE A 62 -4.59 -1.36 3.72
CA ILE A 62 -3.43 -1.94 3.06
C ILE A 62 -2.31 -0.91 3.01
N TYR A 63 -1.25 -1.08 3.82
CA TYR A 63 -0.11 -0.17 3.78
C TYR A 63 0.59 -0.22 2.42
N VAL A 64 0.92 0.95 1.88
CA VAL A 64 1.58 1.06 0.58
C VAL A 64 3.00 1.51 0.78
N HIS A 65 3.95 0.76 0.23
CA HIS A 65 5.35 1.12 0.21
C HIS A 65 5.81 1.36 -1.23
N GLU A 66 6.47 2.50 -1.46
CA GLU A 66 7.13 2.76 -2.74
C GLU A 66 8.42 1.93 -2.81
N ASP A 67 8.62 1.19 -3.90
CA ASP A 67 9.84 0.41 -4.14
C ASP A 67 10.53 0.92 -5.42
N PRO A 68 11.74 1.49 -5.33
CA PRO A 68 12.45 2.07 -6.48
C PRO A 68 12.97 1.02 -7.47
N SER A 69 12.92 -0.27 -7.12
CA SER A 69 13.26 -1.36 -8.06
C SER A 69 12.12 -1.68 -9.03
N LEU A 70 10.90 -1.19 -8.76
CA LEU A 70 9.71 -1.39 -9.58
C LEU A 70 9.55 -0.25 -10.58
N ASN A 71 9.33 -0.59 -11.85
CA ASN A 71 9.19 0.40 -12.92
C ASN A 71 7.72 0.61 -13.31
N ALA A 72 7.41 1.83 -13.77
CA ALA A 72 6.12 2.19 -14.38
C ALA A 72 4.89 1.77 -13.54
N ASP A 73 4.18 0.72 -13.90
CA ASP A 73 2.95 0.25 -13.23
C ASP A 73 3.13 -1.07 -12.47
N GLU A 74 4.37 -1.44 -12.14
CA GLU A 74 4.67 -2.66 -11.39
C GLU A 74 4.29 -2.56 -9.91
N PHE A 75 3.90 -3.70 -9.35
CA PHE A 75 3.59 -3.87 -7.94
C PHE A 75 3.97 -5.28 -7.49
N LEU A 76 4.26 -5.41 -6.19
CA LEU A 76 4.48 -6.69 -5.52
C LEU A 76 3.49 -6.83 -4.37
N LEU A 77 2.72 -7.91 -4.42
CA LEU A 77 1.90 -8.36 -3.31
C LEU A 77 2.76 -9.23 -2.39
N PRO A 78 2.54 -9.20 -1.07
CA PRO A 78 3.24 -10.08 -0.16
C PRO A 78 2.91 -11.54 -0.51
N PRO A 79 3.86 -12.48 -0.33
CA PRO A 79 3.59 -13.88 -0.56
C PRO A 79 2.38 -14.27 0.30
N SER A 80 1.38 -14.88 -0.33
CA SER A 80 0.25 -15.44 0.39
C SER A 80 0.81 -16.53 1.29
N SER A 81 0.97 -16.24 2.59
CA SER A 81 1.42 -17.26 3.55
C SER A 81 0.46 -18.44 3.43
N LEU A 82 1.01 -19.59 3.04
CA LEU A 82 0.34 -20.89 2.99
C LEU A 82 -0.31 -21.22 4.33
#